data_AF-A0AA87DVM9-F1
#
_entry.id   AF-A0AA87DVM9-F1
#
_cell.length_a   1.000
_cell.length_b   1.000
_cell.length_c   1.000
_cell.angle_alpha   90.00
_cell.angle_beta   90.00
_cell.angle_gamma   90.00
#
_symmetry.space_group_name_H-M   'P 1'
#
loop_
_entity.id
_entity.type
_entity.pdbx_description
1 polymer ?
#
loop_
_entity_poly.entity_id
_entity_poly.type
_entity_poly.pdbx_seq_one_letter_code
_entity_poly.pdbx_strand_id
1 'polypeptide(L)' 'MNKKYKKNNLTIKFKSGEDLTMAINGNDLNEIFAYCHGFRNSKFVDLGREVINVDMIEYFVYDEVKEDEL' A
#
# COMPACT_ATOMS: atom_id res chain seq x y z
N MET A 1 -5.26 -18.38 -17.85
CA MET A 1 -6.02 -17.79 -16.71
C MET A 1 -5.42 -16.44 -16.39
N ASN A 2 -6.09 -15.34 -16.77
CA ASN A 2 -5.71 -14.01 -16.27
C ASN A 2 -6.04 -13.99 -14.77
N LYS A 3 -5.03 -14.12 -13.90
CA LYS A 3 -5.21 -13.82 -12.47
C LYS A 3 -5.53 -12.32 -12.40
N LYS A 4 -6.80 -12.00 -12.23
CA LYS A 4 -7.24 -10.66 -11.85
C LYS A 4 -6.60 -10.39 -10.49
N TYR A 5 -5.57 -9.54 -10.46
CA TYR A 5 -4.92 -9.18 -9.20
C TYR A 5 -5.97 -8.47 -8.35
N LYS A 6 -6.26 -9.03 -7.18
CA LYS A 6 -7.15 -8.40 -6.19
C LYS A 6 -6.71 -6.95 -6.00
N LYS A 7 -7.63 -6.02 -6.26
CA LYS A 7 -7.43 -4.60 -5.99
C LYS A 7 -7.79 -4.33 -4.54
N ASN A 8 -7.02 -3.47 -3.89
CA ASN A 8 -7.29 -3.04 -2.53
C ASN A 8 -7.31 -1.51 -2.48
N ASN A 9 -8.21 -0.95 -1.70
CA ASN A 9 -8.13 0.45 -1.32
C ASN A 9 -7.24 0.54 -0.08
N LEU A 10 -6.03 1.08 -0.24
CA LEU A 10 -5.10 1.35 0.84
C LEU A 10 -5.28 2.78 1.32
N THR A 11 -5.35 2.98 2.63
CA THR A 11 -5.18 4.30 3.26
C THR A 11 -3.99 4.26 4.20
N ILE A 12 -2.98 5.07 3.92
CA ILE A 12 -1.80 5.27 4.77
C ILE A 12 -2.04 6.50 5.63
N LYS A 13 -1.79 6.37 6.93
CA LYS A 13 -1.81 7.46 7.91
C LYS A 13 -0.37 7.83 8.24
N PHE A 14 0.03 9.05 7.94
CA PHE A 14 1.37 9.53 8.24
C PHE A 14 1.43 10.18 9.62
N LYS A 15 2.60 10.11 10.24
CA LYS A 15 2.91 10.79 11.51
C LYS A 15 2.76 12.31 11.44
N SER A 16 2.75 12.90 10.24
CA SER A 16 2.46 14.32 10.01
C SER A 16 0.98 14.67 10.18
N GLY A 17 0.09 13.68 10.22
CA GLY A 17 -1.37 13.84 10.25
C GLY A 17 -2.02 13.84 8.86
N GLU A 18 -1.24 13.73 7.78
CA GLU A 18 -1.76 13.60 6.42
C GLU A 18 -2.13 12.15 6.10
N ASP A 19 -3.08 12.00 5.17
CA ASP A 19 -3.55 10.71 4.68
C ASP A 19 -3.22 10.56 3.19
N LEU A 20 -2.83 9.35 2.78
CA LEU A 20 -2.75 8.95 1.37
C LEU A 20 -3.66 7.75 1.12
N THR A 21 -4.72 7.97 0.34
CA THR A 21 -5.63 6.90 -0.10
C THR A 21 -5.40 6.56 -1.56
N MET A 22 -5.25 5.27 -1.87
CA MET A 22 -5.02 4.82 -3.24
C MET A 22 -5.45 3.38 -3.50
N ALA A 23 -5.91 3.10 -4.72
CA ALA A 23 -6.23 1.75 -5.18
C ALA A 23 -4.96 1.02 -5.63
N ILE A 24 -4.49 0.02 -4.88
CA ILE A 24 -3.27 -0.77 -5.14
C ILE A 24 -3.61 -2.20 -5.57
N ASN A 25 -2.65 -2.90 -6.17
CA ASN A 25 -2.79 -4.35 -6.38
C ASN A 25 -2.22 -5.14 -5.17
N GLY A 26 -2.45 -6.46 -5.12
CA GLY A 26 -1.94 -7.30 -4.03
C GLY A 26 -0.41 -7.39 -3.92
N ASN A 27 0.33 -7.23 -5.03
CA ASN A 27 1.79 -7.20 -5.00
C ASN A 27 2.31 -5.92 -4.33
N ASP A 28 1.72 -4.76 -4.68
CA ASP A 28 2.04 -3.48 -4.07
C ASP A 28 1.76 -3.49 -2.55
N LEU A 29 0.67 -4.14 -2.14
CA LEU A 29 0.33 -4.31 -0.72
C LEU A 29 1.41 -5.12 0.00
N ASN A 30 1.84 -6.23 -0.60
CA ASN A 30 2.91 -7.07 -0.04
C ASN A 30 4.24 -6.33 0.05
N GLU A 31 4.56 -5.46 -0.92
CA GLU A 31 5.74 -4.61 -0.86
C GLU A 31 5.66 -3.66 0.35
N ILE A 32 4.55 -2.96 0.56
CA ILE A 32 4.39 -2.08 1.75
C ILE A 32 4.63 -2.87 3.04
N PHE A 33 4.01 -4.05 3.18
CA PHE A 33 4.26 -4.92 4.33
C PHE A 33 5.74 -5.28 4.47
N ALA A 34 6.41 -5.66 3.38
CA ALA A 34 7.80 -6.08 3.42
C ALA A 34 8.74 -4.97 3.92
N TYR A 35 8.53 -3.73 3.52
CA TYR A 35 9.33 -2.61 4.00
C TYR A 35 8.98 -2.24 5.44
N CYS A 36 7.69 -2.18 5.80
CA CYS A 36 7.26 -1.87 7.18
C CYS A 36 7.74 -2.91 8.21
N HIS A 37 7.86 -4.19 7.83
CA HIS A 37 8.39 -5.26 8.69
C HIS A 37 9.92 -5.37 8.67
N GLY A 38 10.62 -4.53 7.89
CA GLY A 38 12.08 -4.57 7.78
C GLY A 38 12.62 -5.79 7.01
N PHE A 39 11.78 -6.47 6.21
CA PHE A 39 12.25 -7.52 5.30
C PHE A 39 13.06 -6.94 4.12
N ARG A 40 12.97 -5.63 3.90
CA ARG A 40 13.78 -4.88 2.93
C ARG A 40 14.50 -3.74 3.63
N ASN A 41 15.79 -3.56 3.30
CA ASN A 41 16.69 -2.60 3.94
C ASN A 41 16.60 -1.17 3.36
N SER A 42 15.41 -0.74 2.92
CA SER A 42 15.18 0.60 2.39
C SER A 42 14.05 1.28 3.16
N LYS A 43 14.10 2.60 3.21
CA LYS A 43 13.07 3.45 3.83
C LYS A 43 12.02 3.90 2.82
N PHE A 44 12.25 3.66 1.53
CA PHE A 44 11.40 4.15 0.45
C PHE A 44 10.85 2.98 -0.35
N VAL A 45 9.52 2.88 -0.39
CA VAL A 45 8.76 2.00 -1.27
C VAL A 45 8.39 2.79 -2.52
N ASP A 46 8.76 2.28 -3.70
CA ASP A 46 8.30 2.80 -4.97
C ASP A 46 7.14 1.96 -5.49
N LEU A 47 5.94 2.55 -5.58
CA LEU A 47 4.73 1.93 -6.14
C LEU A 47 4.48 2.32 -7.60
N GLY A 48 5.49 2.88 -8.29
CA GLY A 48 5.44 3.35 -9.68
C GLY A 48 4.71 4.68 -9.90
N ARG A 49 3.73 5.00 -9.04
CA ARG A 49 2.99 6.27 -9.05
C ARG A 49 3.32 7.18 -7.86
N GLU A 50 3.74 6.59 -6.76
CA GLU A 50 4.06 7.29 -5.51
C GLU A 50 5.26 6.61 -4.88
N VAL A 51 6.15 7.42 -4.28
CA VAL A 51 7.27 6.95 -3.48
C VAL A 51 6.96 7.25 -2.02
N ILE A 52 6.86 6.22 -1.20
CA ILE A 52 6.42 6.31 0.19
C ILE A 52 7.62 6.13 1.11
N ASN A 53 7.85 7.08 2.01
CA ASN A 53 8.80 6.92 3.11
C ASN A 53 8.13 6.14 4.26
N VAL A 54 8.54 4.89 4.49
CA VAL A 54 7.92 4.01 5.50
C VAL A 54 8.20 4.46 6.93
N ASP A 55 9.27 5.23 7.18
CA ASP A 55 9.56 5.79 8.50
C ASP A 55 8.50 6.83 8.93
N MET A 56 7.80 7.43 7.96
CA MET A 56 6.75 8.43 8.20
C MET A 56 5.37 7.80 8.40
N ILE A 57 5.21 6.51 8.13
CA ILE A 57 3.94 5.81 8.34
C ILE A 57 3.71 5.65 9.85
N GLU A 58 2.53 6.06 10.32
CA GLU A 58 2.05 5.73 11.66
C GLU A 58 1.34 4.38 11.64
N TYR A 59 0.37 4.23 10.73
CA TYR A 59 -0.29 2.96 10.42
C TYR A 59 -0.91 3.01 9.02
N PHE A 60 -1.39 1.86 8.53
CA PHE A 60 -2.19 1.80 7.30
C PHE A 60 -3.34 0.82 7.46
N VAL A 61 -4.41 1.04 6.71
CA VAL A 61 -5.57 0.17 6.60
C VAL A 61 -5.84 -0.16 5.14
N TYR A 62 -6.40 -1.33 4.87
CA TYR A 62 -6.75 -1.74 3.51
C TYR A 62 -8.02 -2.57 3.47
N ASP A 63 -8.79 -2.39 2.40
CA ASP A 63 -10.00 -3.16 2.10
C ASP A 63 -9.91 -3.74 0.69
N GLU A 64 -10.30 -5.00 0.52
CA GLU A 64 -10.39 -5.64 -0.79
C GLU A 64 -11.56 -5.03 -1.58
N VAL A 65 -11.28 -4.55 -2.79
CA VAL A 65 -12.30 -4.01 -3.70
C VAL A 65 -13.04 -5.20 -4.31
N LYS A 66 -14.31 -5.39 -3.92
CA LYS A 66 -15.17 -6.42 -4.51
C LYS A 66 -15.55 -6.01 -5.92
N GLU A 67 -15.48 -6.96 -6.86
CA GLU A 67 -15.71 -6.69 -8.29
C GLU A 67 -17.17 -6.32 -8.62
N ASP A 68 -18.10 -6.51 -7.68
CA ASP A 68 -19.54 -6.25 -7.86
C ASP A 68 -19.94 -4.77 -7.68
N GLU A 69 -18.98 -3.86 -7.44
CA GLU A 69 -19.20 -2.41 -7.27
C GLU A 69 -18.65 -1.56 -8.44
N LEU A 70 -18.43 -2.16 -9.62
CA LEU A 70 -18.00 -1.48 -10.86
C LEU A 70 -19.12 -1.39 -11.90
#